data_AF-W1ETP5-F1
#
_entry.id   AF-W1ETP5-F1
#
_cell.length_a   1.000
_cell.length_b   1.000
_cell.length_c   1.000
_cell.angle_alpha   90.00
_cell.angle_beta   90.00
_cell.angle_gamma   90.00
#
_symmetry.space_group_name_H-M   'P 1'
#
loop_
_entity.id
_entity.type
_entity.pdbx_description
1 polymer ?
#
loop_
_entity_poly.entity_id
_entity_poly.type
_entity_poly.pdbx_seq_one_letter_code
_entity_poly.pdbx_strand_id
1 'polypeptide(L)'
;MSFRHKFVPAISPAQPVKNAAVASFRNITRPTQPLWPVIDGSLHWSLLSAMNLNYLSLLDTDALKQVIANFDRHAIHHPQTARLSQQKLDAIERLETRPVDRLFTGIPVRGLASTLYLHPEPFVCEGEMYLLGTVLSHFLSLYASVNSFHMLTVVNTESQETWKWTERTGQHPLI
;
A
#
# COMPACT_ATOMS: atom_id res chain seq x y z
N MET A 1 13.06 -25.56 31.39
CA MET A 1 12.66 -24.14 31.58
C MET A 1 11.55 -23.81 30.60
N SER A 2 10.31 -23.73 31.07
CA SER A 2 9.11 -23.52 30.26
C SER A 2 8.75 -22.03 30.26
N PHE A 3 8.97 -21.36 29.13
CA PHE A 3 8.50 -19.98 28.94
C PHE A 3 7.00 -20.01 28.64
N ARG A 4 6.19 -19.75 29.68
CA ARG A 4 4.76 -19.48 29.51
C ARG A 4 4.59 -18.22 28.68
N HIS A 5 4.03 -18.35 27.49
CA HIS A 5 3.42 -17.26 26.75
C HIS A 5 2.32 -16.64 27.64
N LYS A 6 2.62 -15.51 28.27
CA LYS A 6 1.62 -14.72 28.98
C LYS A 6 0.68 -14.15 27.92
N PHE A 7 -0.51 -14.73 27.83
CA PHE A 7 -1.66 -14.12 27.17
C PHE A 7 -1.84 -12.72 27.78
N VAL A 8 -1.69 -11.68 26.96
CA VAL A 8 -2.11 -10.32 27.36
C VAL A 8 -3.64 -10.38 27.41
N PRO A 9 -4.28 -10.20 28.58
CA PRO A 9 -5.72 -10.23 28.67
C PRO A 9 -6.29 -9.05 27.88
N ALA A 10 -7.49 -9.23 27.30
CA ALA A 10 -8.26 -8.14 26.75
C ALA A 10 -8.31 -7.01 27.80
N ILE A 11 -7.75 -5.86 27.47
CA ILE A 11 -7.82 -4.68 28.32
C ILE A 11 -9.30 -4.38 28.49
N SER A 12 -9.83 -4.61 29.69
CA SER A 12 -11.18 -4.15 30.05
C SER A 12 -11.22 -2.66 29.72
N PRO A 13 -12.27 -2.14 29.05
CA PRO A 13 -12.32 -0.72 28.74
C PRO A 13 -12.06 0.06 30.02
N ALA A 14 -11.02 0.89 30.00
CA ALA A 14 -10.68 1.73 31.13
C ALA A 14 -11.96 2.41 31.60
N GLN A 15 -12.25 2.34 32.91
CA GLN A 15 -13.40 3.05 33.47
C GLN A 15 -13.32 4.50 32.98
N PRO A 16 -14.34 5.00 32.26
CA PRO A 16 -14.28 6.33 31.68
C PRO A 16 -14.04 7.33 32.79
N VAL A 17 -12.93 8.08 32.67
CA VAL A 17 -12.56 9.13 33.60
C VAL A 17 -13.75 10.07 33.73
N LYS A 18 -14.22 10.27 34.98
CA LYS A 18 -15.35 11.10 35.44
C LYS A 18 -15.81 12.19 34.45
N ASN A 19 -16.59 11.78 33.45
CA ASN A 19 -17.53 12.57 32.62
C ASN A 19 -18.35 11.62 31.73
N ALA A 20 -18.74 10.47 32.29
CA ALA A 20 -19.48 9.40 31.61
C ALA A 20 -21.00 9.65 31.55
N ALA A 21 -21.45 10.91 31.67
CA ALA A 21 -22.87 11.24 31.74
C ALA A 21 -23.54 11.43 30.37
N VAL A 22 -22.79 11.44 29.26
CA VAL A 22 -23.32 11.84 27.93
C VAL A 22 -23.20 10.76 26.85
N ALA A 23 -22.37 9.71 27.00
CA ALA A 23 -22.29 8.62 26.03
C ALA A 23 -21.70 7.31 26.60
N SER A 24 -22.14 6.17 26.05
CA SER A 24 -21.57 4.85 26.32
C SER A 24 -20.44 4.53 25.35
N PHE A 25 -19.33 3.98 25.86
CA PHE A 25 -18.16 3.61 25.05
C PHE A 25 -18.04 2.10 24.90
N ARG A 26 -17.73 1.64 23.69
CA ARG A 26 -17.35 0.25 23.41
C ARG A 26 -16.27 0.20 22.34
N ASN A 27 -15.41 -0.82 22.40
CA ASN A 27 -14.43 -1.07 21.35
C ASN A 27 -15.15 -1.62 20.11
N ILE A 28 -14.90 -1.01 18.95
CA ILE A 28 -15.44 -1.45 17.65
C ILE A 28 -14.60 -2.62 17.10
N THR A 29 -13.31 -2.63 17.41
CA THR A 29 -12.35 -3.68 17.01
C THR A 29 -11.44 -4.04 18.17
N ARG A 30 -10.80 -5.22 18.08
CA ARG A 30 -9.80 -5.63 19.07
C ARG A 30 -8.55 -4.75 18.92
N PRO A 31 -7.99 -4.21 20.03
CA PRO A 31 -6.71 -3.52 19.98
C PRO A 31 -5.63 -4.42 19.38
N THR A 32 -4.83 -3.86 18.48
CA THR A 32 -3.71 -4.56 17.87
C THR A 32 -2.57 -4.73 18.88
N GLN A 33 -1.74 -5.77 18.69
CA GLN A 33 -0.53 -5.95 19.49
C GLN A 33 0.48 -4.84 19.14
N PRO A 34 1.30 -4.38 20.12
CA PRO A 34 2.33 -3.39 19.85
C PRO A 34 3.34 -3.95 18.86
N LEU A 35 3.65 -3.18 17.81
CA LEU A 35 4.75 -3.47 16.90
C LEU A 35 6.02 -2.80 17.41
N TRP A 36 7.10 -3.57 17.54
CA TRP A 36 8.40 -3.02 17.92
C TRP A 36 9.14 -2.51 16.68
N PRO A 37 9.89 -1.41 16.77
CA PRO A 37 10.69 -0.95 15.65
C PRO A 37 11.78 -1.98 15.34
N VAL A 38 11.98 -2.27 14.05
CA VAL A 38 13.04 -3.14 13.58
C VAL A 38 14.36 -2.37 13.59
N ILE A 39 15.28 -2.75 14.47
CA ILE A 39 16.61 -2.14 14.61
C ILE A 39 17.61 -2.92 13.75
N ASP A 40 17.28 -3.11 12.47
CA ASP A 40 18.20 -3.72 11.49
C ASP A 40 18.68 -2.62 10.54
N GLY A 41 19.99 -2.41 10.49
CA GLY A 41 20.61 -1.38 9.63
C GLY A 41 20.34 -1.60 8.14
N SER A 42 20.16 -2.84 7.70
CA SER A 42 19.86 -3.15 6.29
C SER A 42 18.49 -2.63 5.84
N LEU A 43 17.48 -2.70 6.70
CA LEU A 43 16.13 -2.19 6.43
C LEU A 43 16.10 -0.67 6.28
N HIS A 44 16.95 0.04 7.03
CA HIS A 44 17.06 1.50 6.92
C HIS A 44 17.59 1.91 5.54
N TRP A 45 18.58 1.17 5.01
CA TRP A 45 19.12 1.41 3.67
C TRP A 45 18.15 1.03 2.55
N SER A 46 17.37 -0.05 2.71
CA SER A 46 16.30 -0.40 1.77
C SER A 46 15.21 0.66 1.72
N LEU A 47 14.84 1.24 2.86
CA LEU A 47 13.86 2.31 2.94
C LEU A 47 14.37 3.62 2.30
N LEU A 48 15.64 3.99 2.58
CA LEU A 48 16.27 5.15 1.94
C LEU A 48 16.39 4.98 0.43
N SER A 49 16.78 3.78 -0.03
CA SER A 49 16.79 3.44 -1.45
C SER A 49 15.39 3.54 -2.05
N ALA A 50 14.36 3.06 -1.34
CA ALA A 50 12.98 3.14 -1.80
C ALA A 50 12.43 4.58 -1.89
N MET A 51 12.99 5.52 -1.11
CA MET A 51 12.65 6.94 -1.16
C MET A 51 13.39 7.70 -2.27
N ASN A 52 14.54 7.20 -2.72
CA ASN A 52 15.34 7.78 -3.81
C ASN A 52 15.27 6.95 -5.10
N LEU A 53 14.22 6.13 -5.23
CA LEU A 53 14.01 5.30 -6.40
C LEU A 53 13.82 6.19 -7.63
N ASN A 54 14.59 5.89 -8.67
CA ASN A 54 14.31 6.42 -9.99
C ASN A 54 12.93 5.91 -10.44
N TYR A 55 12.02 6.85 -10.70
CA TYR A 55 10.63 6.58 -11.06
C TYR A 55 10.46 5.57 -12.21
N LEU A 56 11.43 5.49 -13.13
CA LEU A 56 11.44 4.52 -14.23
C LEU A 56 11.61 3.07 -13.76
N SER A 57 12.35 2.84 -12.68
CA SER A 57 12.51 1.50 -12.10
C SER A 57 11.24 1.01 -11.41
N LEU A 58 10.39 1.93 -10.94
CA LEU A 58 9.11 1.60 -10.28
C LEU A 58 8.03 1.10 -11.24
N LEU A 59 8.27 1.22 -12.55
CA LEU A 59 7.36 0.78 -13.61
C LEU A 59 7.53 -0.71 -13.94
N ASP A 60 8.51 -1.37 -13.32
CA ASP A 60 8.70 -2.81 -13.36
C ASP A 60 7.87 -3.51 -12.27
N THR A 61 7.37 -4.71 -12.59
CA THR A 61 6.48 -5.46 -11.69
C THR A 61 7.21 -5.93 -10.44
N ASP A 62 8.43 -6.44 -10.59
CA ASP A 62 9.20 -6.99 -9.47
C ASP A 62 9.74 -5.87 -8.58
N ALA A 63 10.16 -4.77 -9.18
CA ALA A 63 10.55 -3.57 -8.44
C ALA A 63 9.38 -3.02 -7.60
N LEU A 64 8.17 -2.93 -8.16
CA LEU A 64 6.98 -2.50 -7.41
C LEU A 64 6.70 -3.43 -6.22
N LYS A 65 6.73 -4.77 -6.45
CA LYS A 65 6.53 -5.76 -5.38
C LYS A 65 7.55 -5.59 -4.24
N GLN A 66 8.83 -5.41 -4.58
CA GLN A 66 9.89 -5.21 -3.58
C GLN A 66 9.68 -3.94 -2.76
N VAL A 67 9.27 -2.86 -3.41
CA VAL A 67 8.99 -1.60 -2.73
C VAL A 67 7.82 -1.73 -1.77
N ILE A 68 6.72 -2.35 -2.19
CA ILE A 68 5.57 -2.61 -1.30
C ILE A 68 5.98 -3.52 -0.15
N ALA A 69 6.78 -4.57 -0.42
CA ALA A 69 7.28 -5.49 0.60
C ALA A 69 8.11 -4.78 1.69
N ASN A 70 8.89 -3.75 1.34
CA ASN A 70 9.65 -2.96 2.31
C ASN A 70 8.77 -2.22 3.33
N PHE A 71 7.49 -1.95 2.99
CA PHE A 71 6.54 -1.34 3.91
C PHE A 71 5.80 -2.34 4.80
N ASP A 72 5.89 -3.65 4.51
CA ASP A 72 5.24 -4.68 5.33
C ASP A 72 6.06 -5.03 6.58
N ARG A 73 5.95 -4.17 7.60
CA ARG A 73 6.57 -4.37 8.91
C ARG A 73 5.85 -5.42 9.76
N HIS A 74 4.58 -5.71 9.49
CA HIS A 74 3.82 -6.72 10.25
C HIS A 74 4.32 -8.13 9.93
N ALA A 75 4.75 -8.37 8.70
CA ALA A 75 5.37 -9.63 8.28
C ALA A 75 6.60 -10.01 9.14
N ILE A 76 7.35 -9.02 9.62
CA ILE A 76 8.60 -9.24 10.37
C ILE A 76 8.32 -9.85 11.76
N HIS A 77 7.17 -9.53 12.35
CA HIS A 77 6.81 -9.99 13.70
C HIS A 77 5.80 -11.14 13.72
N HIS A 78 5.03 -11.34 12.65
CA HIS A 78 3.96 -12.32 12.59
C HIS A 78 4.01 -13.15 11.29
N PRO A 79 4.53 -14.39 11.33
CA PRO A 79 4.74 -15.21 10.13
C PRO A 79 3.46 -15.59 9.39
N GLN A 80 2.30 -15.62 10.07
CA GLN A 80 1.00 -15.86 9.44
C GLN A 80 0.53 -14.66 8.62
N THR A 81 0.70 -13.43 9.14
CA THR A 81 0.38 -12.20 8.41
C THR A 81 1.33 -12.01 7.23
N ALA A 82 2.61 -12.35 7.41
CA ALA A 82 3.62 -12.34 6.35
C ALA A 82 3.20 -13.17 5.12
N ARG A 83 2.62 -14.35 5.37
CA ARG A 83 2.20 -15.25 4.28
C ARG A 83 1.03 -14.67 3.48
N LEU A 84 0.04 -14.08 4.14
CA LEU A 84 -1.10 -13.44 3.47
C LEU A 84 -0.66 -12.22 2.65
N SER A 85 0.22 -11.39 3.21
CA SER A 85 0.79 -10.27 2.47
C SER A 85 1.57 -10.72 1.25
N GLN A 86 2.41 -11.77 1.38
CA GLN A 86 3.15 -12.31 0.24
C GLN A 86 2.23 -12.88 -0.82
N GLN A 87 1.20 -13.64 -0.44
CA GLN A 87 0.22 -14.13 -1.40
C GLN A 87 -0.46 -12.99 -2.18
N LYS A 88 -0.74 -11.85 -1.52
CA LYS A 88 -1.29 -10.66 -2.19
C LYS A 88 -0.28 -9.96 -3.11
N LEU A 89 1.00 -9.96 -2.76
CA LEU A 89 2.07 -9.45 -3.63
C LEU A 89 2.26 -10.36 -4.84
N ASP A 90 2.23 -11.68 -4.65
CA ASP A 90 2.32 -12.68 -5.71
C ASP A 90 1.13 -12.58 -6.68
N ALA A 91 -0.03 -12.15 -6.17
CA ALA A 91 -1.23 -11.86 -6.96
C ALA A 91 -1.06 -10.72 -7.97
N ILE A 92 -0.04 -9.87 -7.81
CA ILE A 92 0.32 -8.86 -8.81
C ILE A 92 1.00 -9.60 -9.97
N GLU A 93 0.22 -9.94 -10.99
CA GLU A 93 0.73 -10.71 -12.13
C GLU A 93 1.59 -9.85 -13.05
N ARG A 94 1.15 -8.61 -13.30
CA ARG A 94 1.75 -7.77 -14.33
C ARG A 94 1.47 -6.28 -14.11
N LEU A 95 2.48 -5.47 -14.38
CA LEU A 95 2.38 -4.02 -14.51
C LEU A 95 2.85 -3.60 -15.90
N GLU A 96 1.97 -2.97 -16.68
CA GLU A 96 2.34 -2.37 -17.96
C GLU A 96 2.28 -0.85 -17.83
N THR A 97 3.34 -0.15 -18.24
CA THR A 97 3.34 1.31 -18.24
C THR A 97 3.69 1.87 -19.60
N ARG A 98 2.95 2.90 -20.02
CA ARG A 98 3.20 3.62 -21.28
C ARG A 98 3.18 5.13 -21.08
N PRO A 99 3.97 5.89 -21.84
CA PRO A 99 3.86 7.34 -21.87
C PRO A 99 2.54 7.77 -22.50
N VAL A 100 1.94 8.83 -21.95
CA VAL A 100 0.71 9.44 -22.44
C VAL A 100 0.83 10.96 -22.38
N ASP A 101 0.49 11.65 -23.45
CA ASP A 101 0.43 13.10 -23.47
C ASP A 101 -1.04 13.55 -23.29
N ARG A 102 -1.29 14.51 -22.37
CA ARG A 102 -2.61 15.11 -22.17
C ARG A 102 -2.52 16.63 -22.13
N LEU A 103 -3.59 17.28 -22.57
CA LEU A 103 -3.71 18.73 -22.49
C LEU A 103 -4.33 19.14 -21.16
N PHE A 104 -3.58 19.87 -20.35
CA PHE A 104 -4.09 20.55 -19.15
C PHE A 104 -4.14 22.04 -19.44
N THR A 105 -5.34 22.63 -19.41
CA THR A 105 -5.54 24.08 -19.65
C THR A 105 -4.84 24.60 -20.92
N GLY A 106 -4.79 23.80 -21.99
CA GLY A 106 -4.15 24.13 -23.26
C GLY A 106 -2.63 23.88 -23.34
N ILE A 107 -2.00 23.40 -22.26
CA ILE A 107 -0.58 23.03 -22.22
C ILE A 107 -0.46 21.51 -22.34
N PRO A 108 0.35 20.97 -23.27
CA PRO A 108 0.64 19.55 -23.32
C PRO A 108 1.54 19.17 -22.15
N VAL A 109 1.05 18.27 -21.30
CA VAL A 109 1.79 17.66 -20.21
C VAL A 109 2.01 16.20 -20.56
N ARG A 110 3.23 15.71 -20.36
CA ARG A 110 3.56 14.29 -20.51
C ARG A 110 3.37 13.59 -19.19
N GLY A 111 2.65 12.48 -19.20
CA GLY A 111 2.42 11.61 -18.07
C GLY A 111 2.65 10.15 -18.40
N LEU A 112 2.32 9.30 -17.44
CA LEU A 112 2.34 7.85 -17.59
C LEU A 112 0.95 7.27 -17.31
N ALA A 113 0.61 6.24 -18.07
CA ALA A 113 -0.54 5.39 -17.76
C ALA A 113 -0.05 3.97 -17.47
N SER A 114 -0.36 3.48 -16.28
CA SER A 114 -0.05 2.13 -15.84
C SER A 114 -1.30 1.26 -15.76
N THR A 115 -1.19 0.02 -16.21
CA THR A 115 -2.21 -1.02 -16.08
C THR A 115 -1.66 -2.13 -15.19
N LEU A 116 -2.31 -2.34 -14.05
CA LEU A 116 -1.97 -3.38 -13.07
C LEU A 116 -2.95 -4.54 -13.22
N TYR A 117 -2.43 -5.74 -13.42
CA TYR A 117 -3.19 -6.98 -13.53
C TYR A 117 -3.09 -7.73 -12.20
N LEU A 118 -4.24 -8.00 -11.58
CA LEU A 118 -4.34 -8.64 -10.27
C LEU A 118 -5.15 -9.93 -10.36
N HIS A 119 -4.58 -11.01 -9.83
CA HIS A 119 -5.31 -12.24 -9.54
C HIS A 119 -6.17 -12.06 -8.28
N PRO A 120 -7.47 -12.38 -8.30
CA PRO A 120 -8.36 -12.11 -7.17
C PRO A 120 -8.24 -13.12 -6.01
N GLU A 121 -7.73 -14.33 -6.25
CA GLU A 121 -7.74 -15.44 -5.27
C GLU A 121 -7.23 -15.12 -3.84
N PRO A 122 -6.15 -14.34 -3.62
CA PRO A 122 -5.69 -14.01 -2.27
C PRO A 122 -6.38 -12.81 -1.63
N PHE A 123 -7.30 -12.15 -2.34
CA PHE A 123 -8.09 -11.03 -1.83
C PHE A 123 -9.42 -11.51 -1.27
N VAL A 124 -9.91 -10.87 -0.20
CA VAL A 124 -11.17 -11.25 0.44
C VAL A 124 -12.37 -10.90 -0.43
N CYS A 125 -12.28 -9.79 -1.15
CA CYS A 125 -13.30 -9.31 -2.08
C CYS A 125 -12.73 -8.27 -3.05
N GLU A 126 -13.49 -7.93 -4.09
CA GLU A 126 -13.16 -6.87 -5.06
C GLU A 126 -12.93 -5.50 -4.39
N GLY A 127 -13.62 -5.22 -3.28
CA GLY A 127 -13.42 -3.99 -2.52
C GLY A 127 -12.02 -3.85 -1.94
N GLU A 128 -11.37 -4.97 -1.59
CA GLU A 128 -9.98 -4.98 -1.13
C GLU A 128 -9.01 -4.69 -2.29
N MET A 129 -9.27 -5.25 -3.47
CA MET A 129 -8.50 -4.97 -4.69
C MET A 129 -8.63 -3.50 -5.09
N TYR A 130 -9.85 -2.95 -5.03
CA TYR A 130 -10.11 -1.54 -5.30
C TYR A 130 -9.40 -0.62 -4.30
N LEU A 131 -9.37 -0.99 -3.02
CA LEU A 131 -8.63 -0.25 -2.00
C LEU A 131 -7.13 -0.26 -2.29
N LEU A 132 -6.57 -1.42 -2.64
CA LEU A 132 -5.17 -1.54 -3.06
C LEU A 132 -4.89 -0.63 -4.26
N GLY A 133 -5.72 -0.67 -5.30
CA GLY A 133 -5.61 0.21 -6.47
C GLY A 133 -5.67 1.69 -6.11
N THR A 134 -6.53 2.07 -5.16
CA THR A 134 -6.65 3.46 -4.69
C THR A 134 -5.37 3.93 -3.99
N VAL A 135 -4.80 3.09 -3.13
CA VAL A 135 -3.54 3.37 -2.44
C VAL A 135 -2.39 3.43 -3.45
N LEU A 136 -2.31 2.49 -4.38
CA LEU A 136 -1.28 2.45 -5.42
C LEU A 136 -1.37 3.65 -6.38
N SER A 137 -2.58 4.09 -6.73
CA SER A 137 -2.78 5.30 -7.54
C SER A 137 -2.18 6.52 -6.86
N HIS A 138 -2.38 6.66 -5.54
CA HIS A 138 -1.77 7.74 -4.79
C HIS A 138 -0.25 7.57 -4.67
N PHE A 139 0.21 6.35 -4.34
CA PHE A 139 1.62 6.02 -4.21
C PHE A 139 2.40 6.36 -5.48
N LEU A 140 1.96 5.88 -6.65
CA LEU A 140 2.61 6.13 -7.93
C LEU A 140 2.63 7.62 -8.31
N SER A 141 1.63 8.40 -7.88
CA SER A 141 1.63 9.86 -8.08
C SER A 141 2.67 10.60 -7.23
N LEU A 142 3.10 10.03 -6.09
CA LEU A 142 4.16 10.62 -5.26
C LEU A 142 5.53 10.52 -5.92
N TYR A 143 5.75 9.49 -6.74
CA TYR A 143 7.01 9.31 -7.46
C TYR A 143 6.98 9.93 -8.86
N ALA A 144 5.80 10.29 -9.38
CA ALA A 144 5.70 11.08 -10.60
C ALA A 144 6.29 12.47 -10.36
N SER A 145 7.10 12.95 -11.31
CA SER A 145 7.65 14.31 -11.25
C SER A 145 6.53 15.36 -11.23
N VAL A 146 6.77 16.52 -10.61
CA VAL A 146 5.82 17.64 -10.49
C VAL A 146 5.29 18.10 -11.85
N ASN A 147 6.05 17.90 -12.92
CA ASN A 147 5.67 18.26 -14.29
C ASN A 147 5.02 17.09 -15.07
N SER A 148 4.61 16.03 -14.38
CA SER A 148 4.03 14.82 -14.95
C SER A 148 2.73 14.46 -14.22
N PHE A 149 1.92 13.63 -14.85
CA PHE A 149 0.75 13.02 -14.22
C PHE A 149 0.83 11.50 -14.31
N HIS A 150 0.21 10.82 -13.35
CA HIS A 150 0.07 9.37 -13.39
C HIS A 150 -1.41 8.98 -13.48
N MET A 151 -1.69 7.97 -14.30
CA MET A 151 -2.99 7.30 -14.39
C MET A 151 -2.79 5.84 -14.05
N LEU A 152 -3.67 5.30 -13.20
CA LEU A 152 -3.67 3.88 -12.88
C LEU A 152 -4.97 3.23 -13.36
N THR A 153 -4.83 2.08 -14.01
CA THR A 153 -5.92 1.15 -14.29
C THR A 153 -5.60 -0.17 -13.61
N VAL A 154 -6.57 -0.75 -12.90
CA VAL A 154 -6.45 -2.09 -12.31
C VAL A 154 -7.42 -3.01 -13.03
N VAL A 155 -6.95 -4.19 -13.44
CA VAL A 155 -7.71 -5.23 -14.13
C VAL A 155 -7.72 -6.48 -13.26
N ASN A 156 -8.91 -7.01 -12.99
CA ASN A 156 -9.08 -8.33 -12.40
C ASN A 156 -8.86 -9.39 -13.50
N THR A 157 -7.91 -10.30 -13.32
CA THR A 157 -7.54 -11.28 -14.38
C THR A 157 -8.57 -12.38 -14.58
N GLU A 158 -9.42 -12.67 -13.59
CA GLU A 158 -10.51 -13.64 -13.73
C GLU A 158 -11.80 -13.00 -14.28
N SER A 159 -12.28 -11.92 -13.65
CA SER A 159 -13.57 -11.30 -14.04
C SER A 159 -13.45 -10.36 -15.23
N GLN A 160 -12.22 -9.95 -15.60
CA GLN A 160 -11.93 -8.90 -16.58
C GLN A 160 -12.51 -7.53 -16.20
N GLU A 161 -13.00 -7.36 -14.97
CA GLU A 161 -13.43 -6.06 -14.48
C GLU A 161 -12.25 -5.10 -14.41
N THR A 162 -12.51 -3.84 -14.78
CA THR A 162 -11.49 -2.81 -14.87
C THR A 162 -11.89 -1.58 -14.08
N TRP A 163 -11.04 -1.17 -13.14
CA TRP A 163 -11.19 0.06 -12.38
C TRP A 163 -10.14 1.08 -12.81
N LYS A 164 -10.55 2.34 -12.99
CA LYS A 164 -9.69 3.41 -13.48
C LYS A 164 -9.65 4.56 -12.48
N TRP A 165 -8.44 4.99 -12.14
CA TRP A 165 -8.19 6.22 -11.40
C TRP A 165 -7.72 7.29 -12.39
N THR A 166 -8.36 8.46 -12.32
CA THR A 166 -8.08 9.62 -13.18
C THR A 166 -6.71 10.21 -12.88
N GLU A 167 -6.31 11.19 -13.69
CA GLU A 167 -5.01 11.84 -13.61
C GLU A 167 -4.74 12.39 -12.20
N ARG A 168 -3.62 11.95 -11.61
CA ARG A 168 -3.07 12.56 -10.41
C ARG A 168 -1.79 13.29 -10.80
N THR A 169 -1.77 14.60 -10.57
CA THR A 169 -0.57 15.43 -10.77
C THR A 169 0.54 14.94 -9.85
N GLY A 170 1.74 14.77 -10.40
CA GLY A 170 2.90 14.33 -9.65
C GLY A 170 3.29 15.32 -8.56
N GLN A 171 3.82 14.82 -7.46
CA GLN A 171 4.20 15.63 -6.30
C GLN A 171 5.72 15.72 -6.09
N HIS A 172 6.53 15.06 -6.94
CA HIS A 172 7.98 15.02 -6.78
C HIS A 172 8.71 16.21 -7.43
N PRO A 173 9.30 17.16 -6.67
CA PRO A 173 10.00 18.32 -7.23
C PRO A 173 11.19 17.86 -8.07
N LEU A 174 11.41 18.48 -9.23
CA LEU A 174 12.65 18.30 -9.99
C LEU A 174 13.74 19.10 -9.25
N ILE A 175 14.75 18.42 -8.71
CA ILE A 175 15.95 19.04 -8.11
C ILE A 175 17.03 19.10 -9.17
#